data_AF-A0AAU6BP00-F1
#
_entry.id   AF-A0AAU6BP00-F1
#
_cell.length_a   1.000
_cell.length_b   1.000
_cell.length_c   1.000
_cell.angle_alpha   90.00
_cell.angle_beta   90.00
_cell.angle_gamma   90.00
#
_symmetry.space_group_name_H-M   'P 1'
#
loop_
_entity.id
_entity.type
_entity.pdbx_description
1 polymer ?
#
loop_
_entity_poly.entity_id
_entity_poly.type
_entity_poly.pdbx_seq_one_letter_code
_entity_poly.pdbx_strand_id
1 'polypeptide(L)'
;MQTITTSAHIEPDTRFRVTPFPDRTNPFVSLRIEGDFAEIALIARLGTSQALRDLAAAAIEAAGALDAMGTDTAGGDRDVPQASR
;
A
#
# COMPACT_ATOMS: atom_id res chain seq x y z
N MET A 1 21.05 -12.12 9.79
CA MET A 1 20.27 -10.92 9.46
C MET A 1 19.63 -10.42 10.74
N GLN A 2 19.79 -9.13 11.08
CA GLN A 2 18.91 -8.52 12.07
C GLN A 2 17.64 -8.11 11.34
N THR A 3 16.52 -8.78 11.65
CA THR A 3 15.23 -8.47 11.04
C THR A 3 14.64 -7.28 11.80
N ILE A 4 14.50 -6.15 11.13
CA ILE A 4 13.77 -5.00 11.66
C ILE A 4 12.36 -5.08 11.06
N THR A 5 11.36 -5.22 11.92
CA THR A 5 9.95 -5.12 11.52
C THR A 5 9.42 -3.78 12.00
N THR A 6 8.85 -3.00 11.08
CA THR A 6 8.14 -1.77 11.39
C THR A 6 6.75 -1.91 10.82
N SER A 7 5.72 -1.63 11.62
CA SER A 7 4.32 -1.64 11.20
C SER A 7 3.76 -0.24 11.35
N ALA A 8 3.03 0.22 10.33
CA ALA A 8 2.29 1.47 10.34
C ALA A 8 0.93 1.24 9.67
N HIS A 9 -0.07 1.99 10.09
CA HIS A 9 -1.37 2.04 9.40
C HIS A 9 -1.34 3.10 8.32
N ILE A 10 -1.94 2.80 7.18
CA ILE A 10 -2.15 3.76 6.09
C ILE A 10 -3.59 4.27 6.22
N GLU A 11 -3.72 5.56 6.49
CA GLU A 11 -5.00 6.26 6.56
C GLU A 11 -5.37 6.85 5.18
N PRO A 12 -6.66 7.14 4.90
CA PRO A 12 -7.10 7.65 3.59
C PRO A 12 -6.45 8.97 3.15
N ASP A 13 -5.93 9.76 4.08
CA ASP A 13 -5.25 11.03 3.85
C ASP A 13 -3.71 10.92 3.76
N THR A 14 -3.18 9.68 3.82
CA THR A 14 -1.75 9.41 3.67
C THR A 14 -1.23 9.96 2.33
N ARG A 15 -0.13 10.71 2.37
CA ARG A 15 0.47 11.32 1.18
C ARG A 15 1.67 10.50 0.70
N PHE A 16 1.71 10.22 -0.61
CA PHE A 16 2.82 9.51 -1.26
C PHE A 16 3.62 10.49 -2.12
N ARG A 17 4.94 10.58 -1.88
CA ARG A 17 5.82 11.50 -2.62
C ARG A 17 7.03 10.78 -3.19
N VAL A 18 7.30 11.00 -4.47
CA VAL A 18 8.50 10.49 -5.15
C VAL A 18 9.48 11.64 -5.37
N THR A 19 10.72 11.49 -4.89
CA THR A 19 11.79 12.48 -5.09
C THR A 19 13.01 11.81 -5.72
N PRO A 20 13.41 12.19 -6.94
CA PRO A 20 14.65 11.71 -7.54
C PRO A 20 15.86 12.47 -7.01
N PHE A 21 16.97 11.74 -6.81
CA PHE A 21 18.27 12.26 -6.42
C PHE A 21 19.31 11.85 -7.47
N PRO A 22 19.53 12.66 -8.52
CA PRO A 22 20.36 12.29 -9.67
C PRO A 22 21.86 12.49 -9.41
N ASP A 23 22.36 12.04 -8.27
CA ASP A 23 23.78 12.09 -7.92
C ASP A 23 24.63 11.30 -8.94
N ARG A 24 25.83 11.81 -9.25
CA ARG A 24 26.70 11.19 -10.27
C ARG A 24 27.34 9.89 -9.83
N THR A 25 27.46 9.65 -8.53
CA THR A 25 28.15 8.50 -7.94
C THR A 25 27.18 7.50 -7.35
N ASN A 26 26.07 7.96 -6.77
CA ASN A 26 25.05 7.08 -6.20
C ASN A 26 23.62 7.63 -6.44
N PRO A 27 23.11 7.56 -7.68
CA PRO A 27 21.76 8.01 -7.99
C PRO A 27 20.70 7.09 -7.38
N PHE A 28 19.66 7.69 -6.80
CA PHE A 28 18.53 6.97 -6.21
C PHE A 28 17.22 7.75 -6.31
N VAL A 29 16.11 7.07 -6.02
CA VAL A 29 14.78 7.65 -5.83
C VAL A 29 14.34 7.37 -4.40
N SER A 30 13.79 8.38 -3.74
CA SER A 30 13.09 8.22 -2.46
C SER A 30 11.58 8.21 -2.71
N LEU A 31 10.91 7.15 -2.27
CA LEU A 31 9.45 7.09 -2.13
C LEU A 31 9.11 7.30 -0.66
N ARG A 32 8.43 8.40 -0.35
CA ARG A 32 8.01 8.77 1.01
C ARG A 32 6.52 8.52 1.17
N ILE A 33 6.17 7.89 2.29
CA ILE A 33 4.81 7.70 2.78
C ILE A 33 4.71 8.59 4.01
N GLU A 34 4.03 9.72 3.87
CA GLU A 34 3.90 10.75 4.91
C GLU A 34 2.54 10.62 5.58
N GLY A 35 2.54 10.27 6.87
CA GLY A 35 1.42 10.45 7.78
C GLY A 35 1.76 11.49 8.86
N ASP A 36 0.80 11.83 9.70
CA ASP A 36 0.96 12.89 10.71
C ASP A 36 2.01 12.56 11.78
N PHE A 37 2.17 11.28 12.11
CA PHE A 37 3.01 10.82 13.22
C PHE A 37 4.25 10.04 12.79
N ALA A 38 4.28 9.54 11.55
CA ALA A 38 5.37 8.73 11.05
C ALA A 38 5.58 8.96 9.56
N GLU A 39 6.84 8.92 9.16
CA GLU A 39 7.24 8.95 7.76
C GLU A 39 8.06 7.69 7.45
N ILE A 40 7.64 6.99 6.39
CA ILE A 40 8.40 5.86 5.85
C ILE A 40 9.06 6.32 4.55
N ALA A 41 10.38 6.25 4.47
CA ALA A 41 11.14 6.54 3.27
C ALA A 41 11.78 5.26 2.71
N LEU A 42 11.33 4.84 1.53
CA LEU A 42 11.93 3.75 0.76
C LEU A 42 12.96 4.33 -0.21
N ILE A 43 14.20 3.84 -0.15
CA ILE A 43 15.31 4.30 -0.99
C ILE A 43 15.63 3.25 -2.05
N ALA A 44 15.34 3.57 -3.31
CA ALA A 44 15.58 2.71 -4.46
C ALA A 44 16.77 3.24 -5.26
N ARG A 45 17.84 2.46 -5.35
CA ARG A 45 19.03 2.82 -6.12
C ARG A 45 18.81 2.60 -7.61
N LEU A 46 19.65 3.23 -8.43
CA LEU A 46 19.68 2.93 -9.87
C LEU A 46 19.80 1.42 -10.11
N GLY A 47 18.98 0.90 -11.04
CA GLY A 47 18.92 -0.52 -11.38
C GLY A 47 17.88 -1.33 -10.59
N THR A 48 17.25 -0.77 -9.55
CA THR A 48 16.21 -1.49 -8.77
C THR A 48 14.79 -1.13 -9.19
N SER A 49 14.58 -0.66 -10.43
CA SER A 49 13.27 -0.23 -10.91
C SER A 49 12.25 -1.36 -10.92
N GLN A 50 12.66 -2.60 -11.19
CA GLN A 50 11.77 -3.76 -11.17
C GLN A 50 11.19 -3.99 -9.76
N ALA A 51 11.99 -3.88 -8.71
CA ALA A 51 11.50 -4.05 -7.33
C ALA A 51 10.40 -3.03 -6.96
N LEU A 52 10.47 -1.80 -7.49
CA LEU A 52 9.41 -0.80 -7.31
C LEU A 52 8.15 -1.17 -8.10
N ARG A 53 8.28 -1.77 -9.28
CA ARG A 53 7.13 -2.26 -10.06
C ARG A 53 6.44 -3.41 -9.34
N ASP A 54 7.22 -4.33 -8.77
CA ASP A 54 6.70 -5.46 -8.00
C ASP A 54 5.96 -4.97 -6.74
N LEU A 55 6.53 -3.98 -6.03
CA LEU A 55 5.86 -3.31 -4.91
C LEU A 55 4.53 -2.67 -5.32
N ALA A 56 4.51 -1.94 -6.44
CA ALA A 56 3.30 -1.31 -6.94
C ALA A 56 2.23 -2.34 -7.31
N ALA A 57 2.62 -3.46 -7.93
CA ALA A 57 1.70 -4.55 -8.25
C ALA A 57 1.08 -5.15 -6.99
N ALA A 58 1.90 -5.43 -5.96
CA ALA A 58 1.41 -5.94 -4.68
C ALA A 58 0.47 -4.94 -3.98
N ALA A 59 0.75 -3.64 -4.05
CA ALA A 59 -0.13 -2.62 -3.49
C ALA A 59 -1.49 -2.55 -4.21
N ILE A 60 -1.50 -2.69 -5.54
CA ILE A 60 -2.74 -2.75 -6.35
C ILE A 60 -3.56 -4.00 -5.99
N GLU A 61 -2.90 -5.16 -5.86
CA GLU A 61 -3.56 -6.40 -5.44
C GLU A 61 -4.18 -6.26 -4.05
N ALA A 62 -3.45 -5.69 -3.10
CA ALA A 62 -3.95 -5.44 -1.75
C ALA A 62 -5.18 -4.51 -1.74
N ALA A 63 -5.19 -3.45 -2.58
CA ALA A 63 -6.34 -2.58 -2.72
C ALA A 63 -7.58 -3.33 -3.24
N GLY A 64 -7.42 -4.16 -4.28
CA GLY A 64 -8.53 -4.99 -4.79
C GLY A 64 -9.06 -5.99 -3.75
N ALA A 65 -8.18 -6.55 -2.92
CA ALA A 65 -8.59 -7.41 -1.81
C ALA A 65 -9.41 -6.64 -0.75
N LEU A 66 -9.02 -5.40 -0.41
CA LEU A 66 -9.78 -4.55 0.51
C LEU A 66 -11.17 -4.21 -0.05
N ASP A 67 -11.25 -3.88 -1.34
CA ASP A 67 -12.53 -3.59 -2.01
C ASP A 67 -13.49 -4.80 -1.93
N ALA A 68 -12.97 -6.01 -2.18
CA ALA A 68 -13.76 -7.24 -2.09
C ALA A 68 -14.31 -7.48 -0.67
N MET A 69 -13.48 -7.30 0.36
CA MET A 69 -13.92 -7.43 1.77
C MET A 69 -15.04 -6.45 2.12
N GLY A 70 -15.01 -5.23 1.55
CA GLY A 70 -16.07 -4.24 1.71
C GLY A 70 -17.40 -4.67 1.11
N THR A 71 -17.38 -5.38 -0.02
CA THR A 71 -18.60 -5.85 -0.70
C THR A 71 -19.29 -7.02 0.00
N ASP A 72 -18.55 -7.96 0.59
CA ASP A 72 -19.11 -9.11 1.32
C ASP A 72 -19.85 -8.68 2.59
N THR A 73 -19.41 -7.58 3.23
CA THR A 73 -20.03 -7.04 4.44
C THR A 73 -21.41 -6.44 4.18
N ALA A 74 -21.70 -5.98 2.95
CA ALA A 74 -22.96 -5.34 2.59
C ALA A 74 -24.07 -6.33 2.14
N GLY A 75 -23.75 -7.61 1.93
CA GLY A 75 -24.67 -8.62 1.39
C GLY A 75 -25.53 -9.39 2.40
N GLY A 76 -25.38 -9.14 3.71
CA GLY A 76 -25.93 -9.98 4.78
C GLY A 76 -27.41 -9.78 5.16
N ASP A 77 -28.18 -8.90 4.50
CA ASP A 77 -29.57 -8.57 4.91
C ASP A 77 -30.63 -8.92 3.87
N ARG A 78 -30.36 -9.90 2.99
CA ARG A 78 -31.35 -10.38 2.01
C ARG A 78 -31.34 -11.89 1.91
N ASP A 79 -31.95 -12.56 2.89
CA ASP A 79 -32.78 -13.75 2.66
C ASP A 79 -33.38 -14.21 3.99
N VAL A 80 -34.47 -13.55 4.41
CA VAL A 80 -35.41 -14.15 5.37
C VAL A 80 -36.43 -14.93 4.53
N PRO A 81 -36.52 -16.27 4.65
CA PRO A 81 -37.50 -17.03 3.88
C PRO A 81 -38.91 -16.69 4.38
N GLN A 82 -39.70 -16.06 3.51
CA GLN A 82 -41.11 -15.80 3.77
C GLN A 82 -41.87 -17.13 3.70
N ALA A 83 -42.07 -17.75 4.87
CA ALA A 83 -42.96 -18.89 5.03
C ALA A 83 -44.40 -18.46 4.72
N SER A 84 -44.92 -18.88 3.56
CA SER A 84 -46.34 -18.79 3.27
C SER A 84 -47.08 -19.92 3.97
N ARG A 85 -47.94 -19.53 4.91
CA ARG A 85 -49.02 -20.34 5.49
C ARG A 85 -50.17 -20.50 4.49
#